data_AF-A0A847EZE8-F1
#
_entry.id   AF-A0A847EZE8-F1
#
_cell.length_a   1.000
_cell.length_b   1.000
_cell.length_c   1.000
_cell.angle_alpha   90.00
_cell.angle_beta   90.00
_cell.angle_gamma   90.00
#
_symmetry.space_group_name_H-M   'P 1'
#
loop_
_entity.id
_entity.type
_entity.pdbx_description
1 polymer ?
#
loop_
_entity_poly.entity_id
_entity_poly.type
_entity_poly.pdbx_seq_one_letter_code
_entity_poly.pdbx_strand_id
1 'polypeptide(L)'
;GTSGATFFNAGLEVGANGNTGTFAGAITGVSSVRKMGKGSWTLSGANTYTGTTTISEGLLTLSGSKTGTGLVTVGSNGELRVYGTMNGRINAAAGSRMYVAGTLGGPVYLAAASVSAPGARLAGNGKVTGSLVAGTNAVVSPSDSSVIGTFMVEGDLTMNGAIYEAQVSGGSTAKSDKLAVTGTLTVAGRLLLKQLNTTPLIEGNTFQLFTAGSIKGTFTEVRLPTLSEGLVWDTTALYKSGVIRVLNPLSLGHPTFETGLVANPTDGLFSVKIKGAPATVHMTVLNLTGQTVYSAKTTTQEGEVLIDLRHQPNGFYLLRLESDNRTRMALKLIKNTQ
;
A
#
# COMPACT_ATOMS: atom_id res chain seq x y z
N GLY A 1 -41.80 -4.98 -7.38
CA GLY A 1 -41.29 -4.62 -6.05
C GLY A 1 -42.39 -4.81 -5.04
N THR A 2 -42.10 -5.41 -3.89
CA THR A 2 -43.05 -5.50 -2.77
C THR A 2 -42.69 -4.41 -1.77
N SER A 3 -43.47 -3.32 -1.80
CA SER A 3 -43.40 -2.28 -0.77
C SER A 3 -44.24 -2.75 0.43
N GLY A 4 -43.65 -2.82 1.62
CA GLY A 4 -44.38 -2.97 2.89
C GLY A 4 -44.67 -4.38 3.41
N ALA A 5 -44.19 -5.46 2.78
CA ALA A 5 -44.38 -6.82 3.32
C ALA A 5 -43.36 -7.15 4.43
N THR A 6 -43.78 -7.82 5.50
CA THR A 6 -42.88 -8.54 6.42
C THR A 6 -42.86 -10.01 6.06
N PHE A 7 -41.67 -10.61 5.94
CA PHE A 7 -41.54 -12.06 5.72
C PHE A 7 -41.13 -12.73 7.03
N PHE A 8 -41.92 -13.71 7.46
CA PHE A 8 -41.69 -14.54 8.64
C PHE A 8 -41.74 -16.02 8.26
N ASN A 9 -40.69 -16.75 8.60
CA ASN A 9 -40.55 -18.22 8.51
C ASN A 9 -40.77 -18.89 7.12
N ALA A 10 -40.95 -18.12 6.06
CA ALA A 10 -40.79 -18.57 4.68
C ALA A 10 -39.45 -18.02 4.16
N GLY A 11 -38.50 -18.89 3.79
CA GLY A 11 -37.25 -18.43 3.19
C GLY A 11 -37.52 -17.49 2.01
N LEU A 12 -36.78 -16.38 1.91
CA LEU A 12 -36.93 -15.41 0.84
C LEU A 12 -35.97 -15.78 -0.30
N GLU A 13 -36.52 -16.11 -1.47
CA GLU A 13 -35.76 -16.25 -2.71
C GLU A 13 -35.99 -15.03 -3.62
N VAL A 14 -34.91 -14.45 -4.12
CA VAL A 14 -34.95 -13.26 -4.98
C VAL A 14 -34.06 -13.41 -6.22
N GLY A 15 -34.47 -12.79 -7.33
CA GLY A 15 -33.66 -12.67 -8.55
C GLY A 15 -33.64 -13.88 -9.48
N ALA A 16 -34.43 -14.92 -9.23
CA ALA A 16 -34.48 -16.13 -10.06
C ALA A 16 -34.79 -15.85 -11.55
N ASN A 17 -35.55 -14.80 -11.86
CA ASN A 17 -35.83 -14.36 -13.24
C ASN A 17 -34.72 -13.49 -13.87
N GLY A 18 -33.59 -13.28 -13.19
CA GLY A 18 -32.49 -12.46 -13.67
C GLY A 18 -32.73 -10.95 -13.59
N ASN A 19 -33.88 -10.50 -13.09
CA ASN A 19 -34.20 -9.08 -13.01
C ASN A 19 -33.66 -8.41 -11.75
N THR A 20 -33.53 -7.09 -11.84
CA THR A 20 -33.16 -6.23 -10.72
C THR A 20 -34.38 -5.84 -9.89
N GLY A 21 -34.23 -5.76 -8.57
CA GLY A 21 -35.32 -5.40 -7.66
C GLY A 21 -34.86 -4.82 -6.33
N THR A 22 -35.80 -4.22 -5.61
CA THR A 22 -35.60 -3.74 -4.25
C THR A 22 -36.69 -4.31 -3.35
N PHE A 23 -36.29 -4.78 -2.18
CA PHE A 23 -37.16 -5.15 -1.08
C PHE A 23 -36.91 -4.19 0.09
N ALA A 24 -37.91 -3.37 0.38
CA ALA A 24 -37.84 -2.34 1.42
C ALA A 24 -38.45 -2.77 2.76
N GLY A 25 -39.14 -3.91 2.80
CA GLY A 25 -39.71 -4.47 4.02
C GLY A 25 -38.66 -5.07 4.96
N ALA A 26 -39.10 -5.46 6.16
CA ALA A 26 -38.28 -6.18 7.13
C ALA A 26 -38.39 -7.69 6.94
N ILE A 27 -37.25 -8.38 6.85
CA ILE A 27 -37.18 -9.85 6.93
C ILE A 27 -36.83 -10.22 8.37
N THR A 28 -37.64 -11.07 9.00
CA THR A 28 -37.53 -11.41 10.43
C THR A 28 -37.61 -12.92 10.68
N GLY A 29 -37.28 -13.36 11.90
CA GLY A 29 -37.37 -14.77 12.29
C GLY A 29 -36.19 -15.64 11.84
N VAL A 30 -36.40 -16.95 11.70
CA VAL A 30 -35.36 -17.93 11.30
C VAL A 30 -35.24 -18.12 9.78
N SER A 31 -35.93 -17.28 9.00
CA SER A 31 -35.92 -17.34 7.54
C SER A 31 -34.52 -17.20 6.96
N SER A 32 -34.25 -17.96 5.90
CA SER A 32 -33.04 -17.81 5.09
C SER A 32 -33.32 -16.91 3.88
N VAL A 33 -32.30 -16.22 3.39
CA VAL A 33 -32.37 -15.39 2.18
C VAL A 33 -31.48 -16.01 1.10
N ARG A 34 -32.03 -16.27 -0.09
CA ARG A 34 -31.29 -16.77 -1.24
C ARG A 34 -31.41 -15.82 -2.42
N LYS A 35 -30.29 -15.28 -2.88
CA LYS A 35 -30.17 -14.48 -4.09
C LYS A 35 -29.68 -15.37 -5.25
N MET A 36 -30.51 -15.46 -6.28
CA MET A 36 -30.28 -16.21 -7.51
C MET A 36 -30.27 -15.29 -8.73
N GLY A 37 -29.80 -15.83 -9.87
CA GLY A 37 -29.81 -15.16 -11.17
C GLY A 37 -28.88 -13.95 -11.27
N LYS A 38 -28.63 -13.49 -12.50
CA LYS A 38 -27.62 -12.45 -12.79
C LYS A 38 -28.01 -11.02 -12.36
N GLY A 39 -29.30 -10.77 -12.11
CA GLY A 39 -29.81 -9.46 -11.73
C GLY A 39 -29.36 -8.98 -10.35
N SER A 40 -29.68 -7.73 -10.02
CA SER A 40 -29.27 -7.09 -8.76
C SER A 40 -30.42 -6.94 -7.78
N TRP A 41 -30.25 -7.28 -6.52
CA TRP A 41 -31.29 -7.10 -5.51
C TRP A 41 -30.81 -6.28 -4.34
N THR A 42 -31.63 -5.29 -3.95
CA THR A 42 -31.35 -4.43 -2.79
C THR A 42 -32.29 -4.77 -1.65
N LEU A 43 -31.73 -5.08 -0.49
CA LEU A 43 -32.46 -5.18 0.78
C LEU A 43 -32.22 -3.88 1.57
N SER A 44 -33.23 -3.00 1.58
CA SER A 44 -33.12 -1.68 2.22
C SER A 44 -33.83 -1.57 3.57
N GLY A 45 -34.72 -2.51 3.89
CA GLY A 45 -35.38 -2.55 5.20
C GLY A 45 -34.44 -2.95 6.34
N ALA A 46 -34.91 -2.77 7.58
CA ALA A 46 -34.24 -3.27 8.77
C ALA A 46 -34.50 -4.78 8.93
N ASN A 47 -33.53 -5.60 8.55
CA ASN A 47 -33.66 -7.05 8.57
C ASN A 47 -33.08 -7.63 9.86
N THR A 48 -33.85 -8.49 10.51
CA THR A 48 -33.45 -9.15 11.78
C THR A 48 -33.47 -10.68 11.68
N TYR A 49 -33.62 -11.22 10.46
CA TYR A 49 -33.58 -12.66 10.26
C TYR A 49 -32.23 -13.29 10.65
N THR A 50 -32.34 -14.46 11.24
CA THR A 50 -31.23 -15.23 11.82
C THR A 50 -30.80 -16.42 10.97
N GLY A 51 -31.61 -16.80 9.98
CA GLY A 51 -31.24 -17.81 8.99
C GLY A 51 -30.08 -17.38 8.09
N THR A 52 -29.68 -18.28 7.19
CA THR A 52 -28.53 -18.07 6.32
C THR A 52 -28.82 -17.06 5.22
N THR A 53 -27.77 -16.49 4.65
CA THR A 53 -27.84 -15.70 3.42
C THR A 53 -26.97 -16.34 2.37
N THR A 54 -27.54 -16.74 1.24
CA THR A 54 -26.79 -17.32 0.12
C THR A 54 -26.91 -16.43 -1.11
N ILE A 55 -25.79 -15.94 -1.62
CA ILE A 55 -25.70 -15.22 -2.89
C ILE A 55 -25.10 -16.18 -3.90
N SER A 56 -25.95 -16.89 -4.63
CA SER A 56 -25.49 -17.88 -5.62
C SER A 56 -24.89 -17.19 -6.84
N GLU A 57 -25.58 -16.15 -7.34
CA GLU A 57 -25.19 -15.37 -8.51
C GLU A 57 -25.72 -13.93 -8.45
N GLY A 58 -25.11 -13.04 -9.23
CA GLY A 58 -25.50 -11.64 -9.36
C GLY A 58 -25.26 -10.85 -8.07
N LEU A 59 -25.83 -9.65 -7.98
CA LEU A 59 -25.54 -8.72 -6.89
C LEU A 59 -26.62 -8.75 -5.81
N LEU A 60 -26.23 -8.91 -4.55
CA LEU A 60 -27.02 -8.54 -3.38
C LEU A 60 -26.45 -7.27 -2.75
N THR A 61 -27.23 -6.19 -2.74
CA THR A 61 -26.91 -4.97 -2.00
C THR A 61 -27.68 -4.96 -0.68
N LEU A 62 -26.98 -4.74 0.42
CA LEU A 62 -27.56 -4.51 1.74
C LEU A 62 -27.30 -3.05 2.14
N SER A 63 -28.33 -2.22 2.07
CA SER A 63 -28.28 -0.83 2.57
C SER A 63 -28.86 -0.67 3.96
N GLY A 64 -29.75 -1.58 4.39
CA GLY A 64 -30.22 -1.68 5.78
C GLY A 64 -29.30 -2.52 6.67
N SER A 65 -29.79 -2.92 7.84
CA SER A 65 -29.08 -3.87 8.71
C SER A 65 -29.58 -5.30 8.50
N LYS A 66 -28.69 -6.29 8.65
CA LYS A 66 -28.98 -7.71 8.91
C LYS A 66 -28.33 -8.07 10.24
N THR A 67 -29.12 -8.14 11.30
CA THR A 67 -28.58 -8.30 12.66
C THR A 67 -28.38 -9.75 13.10
N GLY A 68 -28.99 -10.73 12.42
CA GLY A 68 -28.86 -12.14 12.78
C GLY A 68 -27.53 -12.78 12.39
N THR A 69 -27.13 -13.84 13.10
CA THR A 69 -25.80 -14.47 13.08
C THR A 69 -25.62 -15.60 12.06
N GLY A 70 -26.67 -15.94 11.31
CA GLY A 70 -26.61 -17.01 10.30
C GLY A 70 -25.48 -16.83 9.28
N LEU A 71 -24.96 -17.94 8.78
CA LEU A 71 -23.89 -17.98 7.78
C LEU A 71 -24.27 -17.20 6.52
N VAL A 72 -23.33 -16.41 6.01
CA VAL A 72 -23.41 -15.76 4.71
C VAL A 72 -22.48 -16.49 3.73
N THR A 73 -23.02 -16.94 2.61
CA THR A 73 -22.24 -17.60 1.54
C THR A 73 -22.31 -16.76 0.28
N VAL A 74 -21.16 -16.37 -0.26
CA VAL A 74 -21.05 -15.69 -1.57
C VAL A 74 -20.46 -16.70 -2.56
N GLY A 75 -21.27 -17.16 -3.51
CA GLY A 75 -20.86 -18.07 -4.56
C GLY A 75 -19.88 -17.42 -5.55
N SER A 76 -19.26 -18.22 -6.41
CA SER A 76 -18.21 -17.77 -7.33
C SER A 76 -18.65 -16.68 -8.32
N ASN A 77 -19.94 -16.61 -8.64
CA ASN A 77 -20.53 -15.57 -9.49
C ASN A 77 -21.37 -14.56 -8.68
N GLY A 78 -21.29 -14.64 -7.35
CA GLY A 78 -22.01 -13.78 -6.43
C GLY A 78 -21.24 -12.51 -6.15
N GLU A 79 -21.97 -11.40 -6.09
CA GLU A 79 -21.49 -10.12 -5.61
C GLU A 79 -22.29 -9.70 -4.37
N LEU A 80 -21.60 -9.29 -3.31
CA LEU A 80 -22.20 -8.75 -2.10
C LEU A 80 -21.72 -7.32 -1.88
N ARG A 81 -22.67 -6.39 -1.76
CA ARG A 81 -22.38 -4.98 -1.47
C ARG A 81 -23.01 -4.58 -0.14
N VAL A 82 -22.22 -4.12 0.81
CA VAL A 82 -22.67 -3.80 2.18
C VAL A 82 -22.41 -2.33 2.47
N TYR A 83 -23.49 -1.57 2.64
CA TYR A 83 -23.47 -0.20 3.14
C TYR A 83 -23.93 -0.10 4.60
N GLY A 84 -24.79 -1.02 5.06
CA GLY A 84 -25.21 -1.11 6.46
C GLY A 84 -24.38 -2.10 7.28
N THR A 85 -25.04 -2.90 8.12
CA THR A 85 -24.37 -3.94 8.93
C THR A 85 -24.82 -5.32 8.50
N MET A 86 -23.87 -6.23 8.25
CA MET A 86 -24.12 -7.65 8.01
C MET A 86 -23.41 -8.50 9.05
N ASN A 87 -24.18 -9.12 9.94
CA ASN A 87 -23.66 -10.05 10.95
C ASN A 87 -23.55 -11.49 10.41
N GLY A 88 -22.85 -12.32 11.19
CA GLY A 88 -22.59 -13.73 10.87
C GLY A 88 -21.24 -13.93 10.18
N ARG A 89 -20.79 -15.18 10.18
CA ARG A 89 -19.61 -15.59 9.42
C ARG A 89 -19.87 -15.43 7.92
N ILE A 90 -18.89 -14.97 7.16
CA ILE A 90 -18.94 -14.91 5.69
C ILE A 90 -17.96 -15.91 5.08
N ASN A 91 -18.45 -16.76 4.19
CA ASN A 91 -17.64 -17.61 3.33
C ASN A 91 -17.81 -17.14 1.87
N ALA A 92 -16.74 -16.62 1.29
CA ALA A 92 -16.71 -16.11 -0.08
C ALA A 92 -15.91 -17.07 -0.98
N ALA A 93 -16.56 -17.67 -1.97
CA ALA A 93 -15.93 -18.61 -2.89
C ALA A 93 -14.95 -17.89 -3.85
N ALA A 94 -14.00 -18.62 -4.42
CA ALA A 94 -13.13 -18.09 -5.47
C ALA A 94 -13.98 -17.51 -6.62
N GLY A 95 -13.59 -16.36 -7.16
CA GLY A 95 -14.32 -15.60 -8.17
C GLY A 95 -15.37 -14.61 -7.62
N SER A 96 -15.82 -14.79 -6.38
CA SER A 96 -16.80 -13.90 -5.75
C SER A 96 -16.27 -12.48 -5.58
N ARG A 97 -17.19 -11.51 -5.50
CA ARG A 97 -16.89 -10.09 -5.28
C ARG A 97 -17.62 -9.57 -4.06
N MET A 98 -16.92 -8.81 -3.23
CA MET A 98 -17.49 -8.12 -2.08
C MET A 98 -17.06 -6.65 -2.12
N TYR A 99 -18.00 -5.74 -1.96
CA TYR A 99 -17.74 -4.33 -1.67
C TYR A 99 -18.34 -3.96 -0.32
N VAL A 100 -17.53 -3.40 0.56
CA VAL A 100 -17.92 -3.12 1.94
C VAL A 100 -17.57 -1.67 2.26
N ALA A 101 -18.60 -0.85 2.39
CA ALA A 101 -18.53 0.51 2.94
C ALA A 101 -19.15 0.60 4.34
N GLY A 102 -19.89 -0.44 4.76
CA GLY A 102 -20.47 -0.58 6.09
C GLY A 102 -19.66 -1.52 7.01
N THR A 103 -20.37 -2.32 7.79
CA THR A 103 -19.77 -3.24 8.78
C THR A 103 -20.09 -4.70 8.49
N LEU A 104 -19.07 -5.55 8.50
CA LEU A 104 -19.20 -7.00 8.60
C LEU A 104 -18.99 -7.42 10.07
N GLY A 105 -20.06 -7.89 10.70
CA GLY A 105 -20.14 -8.17 12.13
C GLY A 105 -19.51 -9.50 12.58
N GLY A 106 -19.00 -10.30 11.65
CA GLY A 106 -18.43 -11.62 11.94
C GLY A 106 -17.15 -11.88 11.14
N PRO A 107 -16.52 -13.05 11.35
CA PRO A 107 -15.31 -13.41 10.64
C PRO A 107 -15.57 -13.63 9.16
N VAL A 108 -14.58 -13.30 8.32
CA VAL A 108 -14.67 -13.38 6.86
C VAL A 108 -13.60 -14.32 6.33
N TYR A 109 -13.99 -15.24 5.46
CA TYR A 109 -13.13 -16.21 4.80
C TYR A 109 -13.22 -16.04 3.29
N LEU A 110 -12.14 -15.58 2.67
CA LEU A 110 -11.99 -15.51 1.21
C LEU A 110 -11.29 -16.78 0.74
N ALA A 111 -11.97 -17.60 -0.06
CA ALA A 111 -11.44 -18.88 -0.51
C ALA A 111 -10.19 -18.71 -1.38
N ALA A 112 -9.29 -19.69 -1.31
CA ALA A 112 -8.14 -19.78 -2.20
C ALA A 112 -8.59 -20.08 -3.64
N ALA A 113 -7.82 -19.57 -4.60
CA ALA A 113 -8.01 -19.85 -6.02
C ALA A 113 -6.72 -20.39 -6.65
N SER A 114 -6.88 -21.29 -7.63
CA SER A 114 -5.80 -21.70 -8.51
C SER A 114 -5.30 -20.51 -9.34
N VAL A 115 -4.09 -20.61 -9.89
CA VAL A 115 -3.52 -19.57 -10.77
C VAL A 115 -4.34 -19.30 -12.04
N SER A 116 -5.21 -20.24 -12.43
CA SER A 116 -6.07 -20.17 -13.62
C SER A 116 -7.46 -19.59 -13.34
N ALA A 117 -7.80 -19.27 -12.09
CA ALA A 117 -9.11 -18.77 -11.70
C ALA A 117 -8.97 -17.44 -10.92
N PRO A 118 -9.93 -16.51 -11.06
CA PRO A 118 -9.94 -15.31 -10.24
C PRO A 118 -10.12 -15.69 -8.75
N GLY A 119 -9.33 -15.06 -7.88
CA GLY A 119 -9.53 -15.15 -6.44
C GLY A 119 -10.82 -14.46 -5.99
N ALA A 120 -11.28 -14.81 -4.79
CA ALA A 120 -12.32 -14.03 -4.11
C ALA A 120 -11.78 -12.61 -3.84
N ARG A 121 -12.58 -11.58 -4.11
CA ARG A 121 -12.18 -10.18 -3.90
C ARG A 121 -13.03 -9.51 -2.84
N LEU A 122 -12.39 -8.94 -1.83
CA LEU A 122 -13.00 -8.01 -0.89
C LEU A 122 -12.41 -6.62 -1.10
N ALA A 123 -13.29 -5.64 -1.35
CA ALA A 123 -12.95 -4.26 -1.60
C ALA A 123 -13.80 -3.29 -0.75
N GLY A 124 -13.37 -2.04 -0.65
CA GLY A 124 -14.11 -0.95 -0.01
C GLY A 124 -13.40 -0.42 1.23
N ASN A 125 -14.03 0.55 1.89
CA ASN A 125 -13.46 1.34 3.00
C ASN A 125 -14.26 1.16 4.31
N GLY A 126 -15.02 0.09 4.43
CA GLY A 126 -15.75 -0.29 5.63
C GLY A 126 -14.89 -1.08 6.62
N LYS A 127 -15.54 -1.92 7.42
CA LYS A 127 -14.86 -2.71 8.46
C LYS A 127 -15.35 -4.14 8.61
N VAL A 128 -14.46 -5.00 9.08
CA VAL A 128 -14.75 -6.33 9.65
C VAL A 128 -14.48 -6.26 11.14
N THR A 129 -15.45 -6.68 11.95
CA THR A 129 -15.32 -6.68 13.43
C THR A 129 -14.69 -7.97 13.98
N GLY A 130 -14.60 -9.02 13.16
CA GLY A 130 -13.90 -10.26 13.47
C GLY A 130 -12.64 -10.46 12.64
N SER A 131 -12.06 -11.66 12.70
CA SER A 131 -10.89 -12.01 11.89
C SER A 131 -11.22 -12.09 10.39
N LEU A 132 -10.28 -11.67 9.56
CA LEU A 132 -10.32 -11.80 8.10
C LEU A 132 -9.22 -12.77 7.66
N VAL A 133 -9.61 -13.83 6.95
CA VAL A 133 -8.69 -14.82 6.38
C VAL A 133 -8.81 -14.77 4.87
N ALA A 134 -7.71 -14.41 4.20
CA ALA A 134 -7.61 -14.36 2.74
C ALA A 134 -6.74 -15.51 2.22
N GLY A 135 -7.34 -16.43 1.49
CA GLY A 135 -6.64 -17.55 0.87
C GLY A 135 -5.76 -17.14 -0.32
N THR A 136 -5.07 -18.11 -0.91
CA THR A 136 -4.16 -17.88 -2.03
C THR A 136 -4.87 -17.22 -3.20
N ASN A 137 -4.25 -16.20 -3.80
CA ASN A 137 -4.80 -15.36 -4.87
C ASN A 137 -6.09 -14.59 -4.55
N ALA A 138 -6.68 -14.71 -3.35
CA ALA A 138 -7.73 -13.81 -2.90
C ALA A 138 -7.20 -12.38 -2.83
N VAL A 139 -8.06 -11.38 -3.05
CA VAL A 139 -7.67 -9.97 -3.07
C VAL A 139 -8.35 -9.22 -1.94
N VAL A 140 -7.57 -8.43 -1.20
CA VAL A 140 -8.06 -7.48 -0.21
C VAL A 140 -7.67 -6.07 -0.66
N SER A 141 -8.63 -5.16 -0.77
CA SER A 141 -8.44 -3.81 -1.29
C SER A 141 -9.17 -2.76 -0.46
N PRO A 142 -8.50 -1.74 0.13
CA PRO A 142 -9.13 -0.69 0.92
C PRO A 142 -9.99 0.32 0.14
N SER A 143 -10.19 0.10 -1.17
CA SER A 143 -10.95 0.97 -2.06
C SER A 143 -11.57 0.21 -3.24
N ASP A 144 -12.46 0.86 -3.98
CA ASP A 144 -13.02 0.42 -5.28
C ASP A 144 -12.27 0.99 -6.50
N SER A 145 -10.96 1.22 -6.38
CA SER A 145 -10.07 1.72 -7.44
C SER A 145 -10.19 3.20 -7.81
N SER A 146 -11.16 3.93 -7.27
CA SER A 146 -11.42 5.35 -7.62
C SER A 146 -11.08 6.35 -6.51
N VAL A 147 -10.84 5.86 -5.29
CA VAL A 147 -10.64 6.68 -4.10
C VAL A 147 -9.54 6.09 -3.24
N ILE A 148 -8.86 6.94 -2.48
CA ILE A 148 -7.98 6.47 -1.41
C ILE A 148 -8.84 6.19 -0.17
N GLY A 149 -8.77 4.97 0.36
CA GLY A 149 -9.62 4.49 1.44
C GLY A 149 -8.86 3.75 2.55
N THR A 150 -9.53 3.58 3.70
CA THR A 150 -9.04 2.74 4.79
C THR A 150 -10.04 1.63 5.02
N PHE A 151 -9.59 0.38 5.05
CA PHE A 151 -10.40 -0.76 5.44
C PHE A 151 -9.94 -1.31 6.78
N MET A 152 -10.87 -1.48 7.70
CA MET A 152 -10.57 -1.85 9.07
C MET A 152 -10.86 -3.33 9.35
N VAL A 153 -9.97 -3.98 10.09
CA VAL A 153 -10.16 -5.32 10.65
C VAL A 153 -9.94 -5.21 12.16
N GLU A 154 -11.04 -5.21 12.93
CA GLU A 154 -11.01 -5.19 14.40
C GLU A 154 -10.70 -6.59 14.98
N GLY A 155 -9.70 -7.26 14.40
CA GLY A 155 -9.25 -8.60 14.76
C GLY A 155 -7.96 -8.94 14.03
N ASP A 156 -7.71 -10.24 13.83
CA ASP A 156 -6.55 -10.69 13.06
C ASP A 156 -6.84 -10.67 11.55
N LEU A 157 -5.83 -10.30 10.76
CA LEU A 157 -5.83 -10.44 9.31
C LEU A 157 -4.75 -11.45 8.91
N THR A 158 -5.17 -12.59 8.36
CA THR A 158 -4.26 -13.60 7.81
C THR A 158 -4.33 -13.65 6.30
N MET A 159 -3.23 -13.30 5.63
CA MET A 159 -3.05 -13.46 4.19
C MET A 159 -2.23 -14.73 3.94
N ASN A 160 -2.81 -15.73 3.27
CA ASN A 160 -2.16 -17.00 2.95
C ASN A 160 -1.87 -17.11 1.44
N GLY A 161 -0.91 -16.32 0.96
CA GLY A 161 -0.65 -16.17 -0.47
C GLY A 161 -1.65 -15.25 -1.18
N ALA A 162 -2.32 -14.37 -0.43
CA ALA A 162 -3.29 -13.41 -0.94
C ALA A 162 -2.59 -12.23 -1.63
N ILE A 163 -3.40 -11.37 -2.26
CA ILE A 163 -2.96 -10.12 -2.87
C ILE A 163 -3.51 -8.98 -2.03
N TYR A 164 -2.63 -8.18 -1.46
CA TYR A 164 -3.00 -6.86 -0.97
C TYR A 164 -2.88 -5.87 -2.13
N GLU A 165 -4.02 -5.40 -2.62
CA GLU A 165 -4.08 -4.37 -3.66
C GLU A 165 -4.37 -3.02 -3.01
N ALA A 166 -3.50 -2.05 -3.23
CA ALA A 166 -3.58 -0.73 -2.64
C ALA A 166 -3.28 0.36 -3.67
N GLN A 167 -3.73 1.56 -3.37
CA GLN A 167 -3.51 2.73 -4.21
C GLN A 167 -2.73 3.83 -3.48
N VAL A 168 -2.00 4.65 -4.25
CA VAL A 168 -1.38 5.90 -3.79
C VAL A 168 -1.73 7.04 -4.74
N SER A 169 -1.77 8.26 -4.20
CA SER A 169 -1.80 9.49 -5.00
C SER A 169 -0.45 10.21 -4.91
N GLY A 170 0.00 10.84 -5.99
CA GLY A 170 1.21 11.69 -5.96
C GLY A 170 0.94 13.14 -5.54
N GLY A 171 2.00 13.95 -5.55
CA GLY A 171 2.01 15.35 -5.12
C GLY A 171 2.40 15.57 -3.65
N SER A 172 2.31 16.82 -3.18
CA SER A 172 2.69 17.19 -1.80
C SER A 172 1.69 16.72 -0.74
N THR A 173 0.44 16.45 -1.12
CA THR A 173 -0.63 15.93 -0.26
C THR A 173 -0.94 14.46 -0.57
N ALA A 174 0.09 13.73 -1.03
CA ALA A 174 0.04 12.32 -1.37
C ALA A 174 -0.60 11.48 -0.24
N LYS A 175 -1.54 10.60 -0.61
CA LYS A 175 -2.24 9.68 0.29
C LYS A 175 -2.07 8.25 -0.17
N SER A 176 -2.29 7.30 0.72
CA SER A 176 -2.34 5.87 0.41
C SER A 176 -3.59 5.22 0.93
N ASP A 177 -4.02 4.16 0.25
CA ASP A 177 -4.89 3.17 0.83
C ASP A 177 -4.25 2.59 2.09
N LYS A 178 -5.10 2.21 3.06
CA LYS A 178 -4.64 1.64 4.33
C LYS A 178 -5.46 0.44 4.77
N LEU A 179 -4.79 -0.65 5.15
CA LEU A 179 -5.38 -1.70 5.98
C LEU A 179 -5.13 -1.39 7.46
N ALA A 180 -6.19 -1.13 8.22
CA ALA A 180 -6.12 -0.88 9.66
C ALA A 180 -6.51 -2.13 10.43
N VAL A 181 -5.53 -2.91 10.89
CA VAL A 181 -5.72 -4.15 11.65
C VAL A 181 -5.49 -3.83 13.14
N THR A 182 -6.36 -4.28 14.03
CA THR A 182 -6.14 -4.09 15.49
C THR A 182 -5.35 -5.25 16.09
N GLY A 183 -5.51 -6.46 15.55
CA GLY A 183 -4.79 -7.67 15.96
C GLY A 183 -3.49 -7.89 15.17
N THR A 184 -3.18 -9.16 14.95
CA THR A 184 -2.03 -9.60 14.17
C THR A 184 -2.33 -9.54 12.68
N LEU A 185 -1.46 -8.86 11.93
CA LEU A 185 -1.40 -8.94 10.48
C LEU A 185 -0.33 -9.97 10.09
N THR A 186 -0.76 -11.13 9.60
CA THR A 186 0.12 -12.14 9.00
C THR A 186 0.13 -11.94 7.49
N VAL A 187 1.28 -11.56 6.93
CA VAL A 187 1.44 -11.34 5.49
C VAL A 187 2.14 -12.52 4.82
N ALA A 188 1.54 -12.96 3.72
CA ALA A 188 2.13 -13.84 2.71
C ALA A 188 1.45 -13.57 1.36
N GLY A 189 2.16 -13.79 0.25
CA GLY A 189 1.67 -13.46 -1.09
C GLY A 189 2.18 -12.11 -1.58
N ARG A 190 1.34 -11.28 -2.19
CA ARG A 190 1.80 -10.14 -3.00
C ARG A 190 1.24 -8.80 -2.53
N LEU A 191 2.07 -7.77 -2.53
CA LEU A 191 1.65 -6.37 -2.47
C LEU A 191 1.64 -5.80 -3.88
N LEU A 192 0.49 -5.31 -4.33
CA LEU A 192 0.34 -4.58 -5.58
C LEU A 192 -0.10 -3.15 -5.27
N LEU A 193 0.83 -2.21 -5.39
CA LEU A 193 0.56 -0.79 -5.19
C LEU A 193 0.41 -0.11 -6.56
N LYS A 194 -0.72 0.57 -6.76
CA LYS A 194 -1.04 1.30 -8.00
C LYS A 194 -1.11 2.78 -7.73
N GLN A 195 -0.70 3.59 -8.70
CA GLN A 195 -0.92 5.02 -8.61
C GLN A 195 -2.33 5.36 -9.13
N LEU A 196 -3.11 6.10 -8.36
CA LEU A 196 -4.49 6.47 -8.67
C LEU A 196 -4.56 7.64 -9.66
N ASN A 197 -3.66 8.61 -9.52
CA ASN A 197 -3.63 9.83 -10.33
C ASN A 197 -2.35 9.93 -11.17
N THR A 198 -2.33 10.86 -12.11
CA THR A 198 -1.16 11.13 -12.96
C THR A 198 -0.14 12.08 -12.32
N THR A 199 -0.48 12.70 -11.19
CA THR A 199 0.43 13.58 -10.45
C THR A 199 1.63 12.78 -9.96
N PRO A 200 2.89 13.15 -10.29
CA PRO A 200 4.07 12.36 -9.94
C PRO A 200 4.20 12.09 -8.43
N LEU A 201 4.74 10.92 -8.10
CA LEU A 201 5.26 10.61 -6.78
C LEU A 201 6.58 11.34 -6.60
N ILE A 202 6.69 12.13 -5.53
CA ILE A 202 7.84 13.02 -5.30
C ILE A 202 8.62 12.59 -4.07
N GLU A 203 9.88 13.01 -3.97
CA GLU A 203 10.70 12.83 -2.78
C GLU A 203 9.97 13.28 -1.50
N GLY A 204 10.11 12.50 -0.43
CA GLY A 204 9.50 12.77 0.87
C GLY A 204 8.07 12.26 1.01
N ASN A 205 7.42 11.85 -0.10
CA ASN A 205 6.15 11.13 -0.01
C ASN A 205 6.29 9.90 0.90
N THR A 206 5.42 9.80 1.90
CA THR A 206 5.40 8.74 2.90
C THR A 206 4.01 8.12 2.94
N PHE A 207 3.93 6.81 2.79
CA PHE A 207 2.68 6.08 2.68
C PHE A 207 2.56 5.03 3.77
N GLN A 208 1.50 5.14 4.58
CA GLN A 208 1.14 4.17 5.59
C GLN A 208 0.17 3.17 4.97
N LEU A 209 0.69 2.03 4.51
CA LEU A 209 -0.09 1.00 3.82
C LEU A 209 -0.87 0.11 4.79
N PHE A 210 -0.31 -0.19 5.96
CA PHE A 210 -1.06 -0.92 6.98
C PHE A 210 -0.61 -0.58 8.38
N THR A 211 -1.52 -0.68 9.34
CA THR A 211 -1.23 -0.64 10.78
C THR A 211 -1.72 -1.95 11.39
N ALA A 212 -1.00 -2.49 12.37
CA ALA A 212 -1.37 -3.74 13.06
C ALA A 212 -0.88 -3.71 14.51
N GLY A 213 -1.53 -4.47 15.40
CA GLY A 213 -1.02 -4.72 16.74
C GLY A 213 0.29 -5.52 16.73
N SER A 214 0.42 -6.44 15.77
CA SER A 214 1.70 -7.04 15.40
C SER A 214 1.75 -7.42 13.92
N ILE A 215 2.94 -7.46 13.33
CA ILE A 215 3.16 -7.84 11.92
C ILE A 215 4.03 -9.10 11.87
N LYS A 216 3.62 -10.09 11.09
CA LYS A 216 4.35 -11.35 10.89
C LYS A 216 4.46 -11.70 9.40
N GLY A 217 5.58 -12.29 9.01
CA GLY A 217 5.82 -12.73 7.63
C GLY A 217 6.27 -11.59 6.71
N THR A 218 6.39 -11.92 5.41
CA THR A 218 6.71 -10.97 4.34
C THR A 218 5.89 -11.26 3.09
N PHE A 219 5.72 -10.26 2.22
CA PHE A 219 5.23 -10.53 0.88
C PHE A 219 6.32 -11.25 0.08
N THR A 220 5.93 -12.26 -0.69
CA THR A 220 6.79 -12.93 -1.67
C THR A 220 7.10 -12.03 -2.86
N GLU A 221 6.24 -11.04 -3.13
CA GLU A 221 6.44 -10.04 -4.18
C GLU A 221 5.88 -8.68 -3.75
N VAL A 222 6.64 -7.62 -4.01
CA VAL A 222 6.22 -6.23 -3.80
C VAL A 222 6.32 -5.50 -5.14
N ARG A 223 5.18 -5.16 -5.74
CA ARG A 223 5.08 -4.39 -6.99
C ARG A 223 4.65 -2.97 -6.66
N LEU A 224 5.55 -2.02 -6.88
CA LEU A 224 5.33 -0.59 -6.63
C LEU A 224 5.24 0.17 -7.97
N PRO A 225 4.56 1.34 -8.00
CA PRO A 225 4.57 2.19 -9.19
C PRO A 225 5.99 2.62 -9.55
N THR A 226 6.24 2.77 -10.85
CA THR A 226 7.49 3.35 -11.35
C THR A 226 7.60 4.79 -10.85
N LEU A 227 8.79 5.15 -10.37
CA LEU A 227 9.10 6.51 -9.98
C LEU A 227 9.82 7.25 -11.12
N SER A 228 9.79 8.58 -11.08
CA SER A 228 10.64 9.40 -11.96
C SER A 228 12.12 9.06 -11.77
N GLU A 229 12.92 9.33 -12.80
CA GLU A 229 14.37 9.09 -12.76
C GLU A 229 15.01 9.76 -11.53
N GLY A 230 15.94 9.05 -10.89
CA GLY A 230 16.61 9.51 -9.68
C GLY A 230 15.83 9.33 -8.38
N LEU A 231 14.60 8.79 -8.41
CA LEU A 231 13.85 8.44 -7.21
C LEU A 231 13.84 6.93 -6.96
N VAL A 232 13.79 6.53 -5.69
CA VAL A 232 13.73 5.13 -5.26
C VAL A 232 12.71 4.95 -4.14
N TRP A 233 12.16 3.74 -4.04
CA TRP A 233 11.33 3.33 -2.93
C TRP A 233 12.17 2.84 -1.76
N ASP A 234 11.95 3.41 -0.58
CA ASP A 234 12.38 2.86 0.70
C ASP A 234 11.26 2.01 1.31
N THR A 235 11.55 0.73 1.46
CA THR A 235 10.64 -0.28 2.02
C THR A 235 11.14 -0.85 3.36
N THR A 236 12.19 -0.26 3.94
CA THR A 236 12.84 -0.77 5.17
C THR A 236 11.91 -0.82 6.39
N ALA A 237 10.86 0.02 6.39
CA ALA A 237 9.85 0.08 7.44
C ALA A 237 8.58 -0.73 7.11
N LEU A 238 8.46 -1.33 5.92
CA LEU A 238 7.24 -1.99 5.45
C LEU A 238 6.77 -3.08 6.42
N TYR A 239 7.66 -3.96 6.86
CA TYR A 239 7.29 -5.08 7.75
C TYR A 239 7.40 -4.75 9.25
N LYS A 240 7.83 -3.54 9.59
CA LYS A 240 7.96 -3.08 10.99
C LYS A 240 6.77 -2.22 11.39
N SER A 241 6.37 -1.31 10.51
CA SER A 241 5.32 -0.34 10.77
C SER A 241 4.38 -0.15 9.59
N GLY A 242 4.51 -0.89 8.47
CA GLY A 242 3.64 -0.75 7.30
C GLY A 242 3.88 0.49 6.46
N VAL A 243 5.05 1.13 6.60
CA VAL A 243 5.37 2.39 5.93
C VAL A 243 6.35 2.17 4.77
N ILE A 244 6.09 2.84 3.65
CA ILE A 244 7.05 3.02 2.55
C ILE A 244 7.26 4.50 2.24
N ARG A 245 8.41 4.85 1.66
CA ARG A 245 8.76 6.23 1.33
C ARG A 245 9.36 6.35 -0.06
N VAL A 246 9.13 7.50 -0.68
CA VAL A 246 9.86 7.90 -1.88
C VAL A 246 11.07 8.70 -1.43
N LEU A 247 12.25 8.18 -1.72
CA LEU A 247 13.52 8.85 -1.48
C LEU A 247 14.12 9.27 -2.81
N ASN A 248 15.01 10.24 -2.75
CA ASN A 248 15.99 10.44 -3.78
C ASN A 248 17.32 9.97 -3.16
N PRO A 249 17.93 8.85 -3.63
CA PRO A 249 19.18 8.37 -3.04
C PRO A 249 20.34 9.34 -3.30
N LEU A 250 20.16 10.29 -4.22
CA LEU A 250 21.07 11.40 -4.48
C LEU A 250 20.70 12.67 -3.70
N SER A 251 19.57 12.70 -2.95
CA SER A 251 19.19 13.82 -2.07
C SER A 251 19.79 13.74 -0.67
N LEU A 252 20.95 13.08 -0.54
CA LEU A 252 21.89 13.45 0.52
C LEU A 252 22.04 14.96 0.44
N GLY A 253 21.38 15.65 1.37
CA GLY A 253 20.86 16.99 1.15
C GLY A 253 21.86 17.83 0.40
N HIS A 254 21.44 18.46 -0.70
CA HIS A 254 22.27 19.51 -1.30
C HIS A 254 22.76 20.37 -0.13
N PRO A 255 24.06 20.37 0.16
CA PRO A 255 24.58 21.53 0.84
C PRO A 255 24.16 22.68 -0.10
N THR A 256 23.45 23.69 0.39
CA THR A 256 23.06 24.88 -0.39
C THR A 256 24.28 25.74 -0.74
N PHE A 257 25.36 25.09 -1.17
CA PHE A 257 26.69 25.60 -1.25
C PHE A 257 27.17 25.33 -2.66
N GLU A 258 27.41 26.41 -3.37
CA GLU A 258 28.06 26.38 -4.67
C GLU A 258 29.38 25.64 -4.53
N THR A 259 29.48 24.48 -5.17
CA THR A 259 30.77 23.85 -5.41
C THR A 259 31.07 23.99 -6.89
N GLY A 260 31.81 25.03 -7.25
CA GLY A 260 32.50 25.09 -8.53
C GLY A 260 33.91 24.53 -8.35
N LEU A 261 34.41 23.78 -9.34
CA LEU A 261 35.84 23.75 -9.58
C LEU A 261 36.23 25.15 -10.04
N VAL A 262 36.98 25.89 -9.24
CA VAL A 262 37.51 27.19 -9.64
C VAL A 262 38.65 26.94 -10.61
N ALA A 263 38.32 26.79 -11.89
CA ALA A 263 39.23 26.35 -12.96
C ALA A 263 39.88 24.98 -12.67
N ASN A 264 40.47 24.36 -13.69
CA ASN A 264 41.33 23.19 -13.52
C ASN A 264 42.72 23.73 -13.17
N PRO A 265 43.14 23.83 -11.89
CA PRO A 265 44.37 24.50 -11.54
C PRO A 265 45.50 23.54 -11.93
N THR A 266 46.30 23.96 -12.90
CA THR A 266 47.51 23.26 -13.31
C THR A 266 48.44 23.06 -12.11
N ASP A 267 49.20 21.95 -12.14
CA ASP A 267 50.08 21.44 -11.07
C ASP A 267 49.41 20.66 -9.94
N GLY A 268 48.22 20.08 -10.13
CA GLY A 268 47.68 19.07 -9.20
C GLY A 268 47.23 19.60 -7.84
N LEU A 269 47.01 20.91 -7.71
CA LEU A 269 46.33 21.55 -6.59
C LEU A 269 44.87 21.77 -6.97
N PHE A 270 43.93 21.25 -6.20
CA PHE A 270 42.49 21.39 -6.47
C PHE A 270 41.84 22.21 -5.38
N SER A 271 41.22 23.32 -5.76
CA SER A 271 40.42 24.10 -4.83
C SER A 271 38.98 23.58 -4.76
N VAL A 272 38.50 23.38 -3.53
CA VAL A 272 37.12 23.00 -3.22
C VAL A 272 36.51 24.11 -2.36
N LYS A 273 35.58 24.87 -2.94
CA LYS A 273 34.76 25.83 -2.19
C LYS A 273 33.63 25.12 -1.44
N ILE A 274 33.43 25.50 -0.19
CA ILE A 274 32.43 24.99 0.75
C ILE A 274 31.68 26.21 1.31
N LYS A 275 30.35 26.20 1.41
CA LYS A 275 29.55 27.41 1.72
C LYS A 275 28.39 27.26 2.74
N GLY A 276 28.38 26.31 3.66
CA GLY A 276 27.47 26.37 4.83
C GLY A 276 27.23 25.01 5.46
N ALA A 277 28.25 24.15 5.41
CA ALA A 277 28.15 22.78 5.87
C ALA A 277 27.49 22.69 7.26
N PRO A 278 26.53 21.78 7.48
CA PRO A 278 25.80 21.71 8.75
C PRO A 278 26.70 21.28 9.92
N ALA A 279 27.80 20.59 9.64
CA ALA A 279 28.80 20.18 10.60
C ALA A 279 30.19 20.03 9.95
N THR A 280 31.11 19.35 10.63
CA THR A 280 32.45 19.00 10.11
C THR A 280 32.31 18.26 8.77
N VAL A 281 33.10 18.67 7.78
CA VAL A 281 33.19 18.02 6.46
C VAL A 281 34.47 17.20 6.40
N HIS A 282 34.33 15.91 6.19
CA HIS A 282 35.40 14.96 5.89
C HIS A 282 35.57 14.87 4.38
N MET A 283 36.77 15.16 3.89
CA MET A 283 37.17 15.05 2.49
C MET A 283 38.01 13.79 2.32
N THR A 284 37.70 12.99 1.32
CA THR A 284 38.44 11.78 0.95
C THR A 284 38.60 11.76 -0.56
N VAL A 285 39.83 11.69 -1.06
CA VAL A 285 40.10 11.47 -2.49
C VAL A 285 40.45 10.01 -2.69
N LEU A 286 39.77 9.38 -3.64
CA LEU A 286 39.97 7.99 -4.04
C LEU A 286 40.61 7.96 -5.43
N ASN A 287 41.57 7.07 -5.64
CA ASN A 287 42.00 6.71 -7.00
C ASN A 287 40.98 5.73 -7.64
N LEU A 288 41.21 5.35 -8.89
CA LEU A 288 40.32 4.42 -9.61
C LEU A 288 40.29 3.00 -9.06
N THR A 289 41.29 2.59 -8.25
CA THR A 289 41.28 1.29 -7.57
C THR A 289 40.53 1.33 -6.23
N GLY A 290 39.96 2.48 -5.86
CA GLY A 290 39.21 2.69 -4.62
C GLY A 290 40.09 2.98 -3.39
N GLN A 291 41.41 3.15 -3.58
CA GLN A 291 42.32 3.49 -2.49
C GLN A 291 42.23 4.98 -2.16
N THR A 292 42.17 5.30 -0.86
CA THR A 292 42.29 6.68 -0.37
C THR A 292 43.71 7.19 -0.59
N VAL A 293 43.83 8.27 -1.37
CA VAL A 293 45.10 8.94 -1.69
C VAL A 293 45.26 10.29 -0.99
N TYR A 294 44.15 10.85 -0.47
CA TYR A 294 44.16 12.06 0.33
C TYR A 294 42.96 12.05 1.29
N SER A 295 43.15 12.55 2.51
CA SER A 295 42.04 12.80 3.43
C SER A 295 42.29 14.06 4.25
N ALA A 296 41.24 14.84 4.45
CA ALA A 296 41.27 16.05 5.27
C ALA A 296 39.92 16.26 5.96
N LYS A 297 39.88 17.11 6.98
CA LYS A 297 38.65 17.54 7.62
C LYS A 297 38.62 19.05 7.70
N THR A 298 37.45 19.65 7.56
CA THR A 298 37.25 21.06 7.89
C THR A 298 36.01 21.26 8.74
N THR A 299 36.11 22.16 9.71
CA THR A 299 34.98 22.67 10.48
C THR A 299 34.45 23.98 9.92
N THR A 300 35.11 24.55 8.89
CA THR A 300 34.64 25.78 8.25
C THR A 300 33.33 25.50 7.55
N GLN A 301 32.27 26.13 8.05
CA GLN A 301 30.97 26.07 7.40
C GLN A 301 31.06 26.80 6.05
N GLU A 302 31.85 27.87 5.93
CA GLU A 302 32.13 28.59 4.68
C GLU A 302 33.65 28.78 4.50
N GLY A 303 34.19 28.49 3.32
CA GLY A 303 35.62 28.62 3.02
C GLY A 303 36.09 27.84 1.79
N GLU A 304 37.37 27.98 1.47
CA GLU A 304 38.05 27.29 0.37
C GLU A 304 39.06 26.29 0.94
N VAL A 305 39.01 25.04 0.50
CA VAL A 305 39.96 24.00 0.91
C VAL A 305 40.79 23.56 -0.27
N LEU A 306 42.11 23.54 -0.09
CA LEU A 306 43.06 23.06 -1.09
C LEU A 306 43.35 21.57 -0.88
N ILE A 307 43.11 20.80 -1.94
CA ILE A 307 43.47 19.39 -2.05
C ILE A 307 44.77 19.30 -2.86
N ASP A 308 45.82 18.79 -2.23
CA ASP A 308 47.12 18.62 -2.87
C ASP A 308 47.32 17.20 -3.38
N LEU A 309 47.27 17.05 -4.71
CA LEU A 309 47.55 15.80 -5.41
C LEU A 309 48.88 15.84 -6.17
N ARG A 310 49.78 16.79 -5.88
CA ARG A 310 51.09 16.92 -6.57
C ARG A 310 51.91 15.65 -6.50
N HIS A 311 51.86 14.95 -5.36
CA HIS A 311 52.58 13.70 -5.13
C HIS A 311 51.87 12.45 -5.67
N GLN A 312 50.66 12.58 -6.20
CA GLN A 312 49.89 11.46 -6.75
C GLN A 312 50.15 11.32 -8.27
N PRO A 313 50.01 10.13 -8.86
CA PRO A 313 50.13 9.95 -10.31
C PRO A 313 49.15 10.83 -11.10
N ASN A 314 49.42 11.09 -12.38
CA ASN A 314 48.40 11.67 -13.26
C ASN A 314 47.23 10.68 -13.44
N GLY A 315 46.02 11.20 -13.58
CA GLY A 315 44.84 10.36 -13.78
C GLY A 315 43.55 10.92 -13.18
N PHE A 316 42.56 10.04 -13.10
CA PHE A 316 41.25 10.34 -12.55
C PHE A 316 41.17 10.02 -11.07
N TYR A 317 40.60 10.96 -10.32
CA TYR A 317 40.31 10.79 -8.92
C TYR A 317 38.86 11.14 -8.61
N LEU A 318 38.32 10.51 -7.58
CA LEU A 318 36.99 10.76 -7.06
C LEU A 318 37.12 11.46 -5.71
N LEU A 319 36.61 12.68 -5.61
CA LEU A 319 36.43 13.33 -4.32
C LEU A 319 35.11 12.90 -3.69
N ARG A 320 35.20 12.42 -2.46
CA ARG A 320 34.11 12.12 -1.55
C ARG A 320 34.11 13.11 -0.39
N LEU A 321 32.97 13.71 -0.11
CA LEU A 321 32.75 14.61 1.03
C LEU A 321 31.75 13.96 1.98
N GLU A 322 31.99 13.99 3.29
CA GLU A 322 31.09 13.39 4.30
C GLU A 322 30.84 14.37 5.45
N SER A 323 29.60 14.57 5.86
CA SER A 323 29.23 15.42 7.01
C SER A 323 27.94 14.92 7.64
N ASP A 324 27.89 14.78 8.97
CA ASP A 324 26.73 14.26 9.72
C ASP A 324 26.11 12.97 9.12
N ASN A 325 26.96 11.97 8.85
CA ASN A 325 26.57 10.69 8.21
C ASN A 325 25.93 10.86 6.81
N ARG A 326 26.11 12.01 6.16
CA ARG A 326 25.73 12.25 4.76
C ARG A 326 26.98 12.22 3.89
N THR A 327 26.96 11.49 2.78
CA THR A 327 28.09 11.35 1.85
C THR A 327 27.75 11.97 0.48
N ARG A 328 28.58 12.88 -0.03
CA ARG A 328 28.61 13.26 -1.44
C ARG A 328 29.77 12.54 -2.11
N MET A 329 29.49 11.70 -3.10
CA MET A 329 30.50 11.25 -4.07
C MET A 329 30.31 12.01 -5.37
N ALA A 330 31.38 12.11 -6.17
CA ALA A 330 31.38 12.47 -7.59
C ALA A 330 31.72 13.92 -7.96
N LEU A 331 32.73 14.53 -7.34
CA LEU A 331 33.54 15.50 -8.10
C LEU A 331 34.71 14.76 -8.74
N LYS A 332 34.70 14.66 -10.07
CA LYS A 332 35.79 14.09 -10.87
C LYS A 332 36.94 15.09 -10.90
N LEU A 333 38.07 14.72 -10.30
CA LEU A 333 39.32 15.48 -10.41
C LEU A 333 40.16 14.85 -11.53
N ILE A 334 40.68 15.69 -12.42
CA ILE A 334 41.53 15.26 -13.54
C ILE A 334 42.89 15.88 -13.31
N LYS A 335 43.86 15.08 -12.87
CA LYS A 335 45.26 15.53 -12.78
C LYS A 335 45.97 15.19 -14.10
N ASN A 336 46.30 16.22 -14.86
CA ASN A 336 47.16 16.14 -16.03
C ASN A 336 48.45 16.94 -15.77
N THR A 337 49.59 16.45 -16.25
CA THR A 337 50.74 17.31 -16.54
C THR A 337 50.37 18.19 -17.74
N GLN A 338 50.59 19.50 -17.65
CA GLN A 338 50.85 20.26 -18.88
C GLN A 338 52.15 19.77 -19.50
#